data_AF-A0A538PMV5-F1
#
_entry.id   AF-A0A538PMV5-F1
#
_cell.length_a   1.000
_cell.length_b   1.000
_cell.length_c   1.000
_cell.angle_alpha   90.00
_cell.angle_beta   90.00
_cell.angle_gamma   90.00
#
_symmetry.space_group_name_H-M   'P 1'
#
loop_
_entity.id
_entity.type
_entity.pdbx_description
1 polymer ?
#
loop_
_entity_poly.entity_id
_entity_poly.type
_entity_poly.pdbx_seq_one_letter_code
_entity_poly.pdbx_strand_id
1 'polypeptide(L)'
;MQRSVVVGLVLACALAAGTARAEPPDIGLHALVVGSNAGGPGQTALHYAEDDARRVAATLRELGGYASDAVDVVVHPTPAALRDHLTALGARVAADRAAGRQARVLFYYSGHARSTAIDLGPDELPLGELRQRLFDIPATLTVVVLDACQSGAFSRIKGAQPAADFSFNLRQHLDASGIAVLASSSGSELSQESEQLRSSYFTHHLLVGLRGAGDADHDGEVSIDEAYRYAYHQTLLATAETAVGGQHVSLEVDLKGHGDVPLSFPRAATAAIELPAAVEGQALVEDVRAHAVVAETYKARGAPVRIAVPPGDYRVLIRHAGILARCEVQAAAGAATIELERCSREAIVAAAAKGGELGRRLRFELTGIAGGERRDGFTSTLDAFGYKQRGGLSAGLGLSATLRVERRLWLGGFAALVGSPEWSLPTERAPLRFSWSTTTLGALVRAVQPFGERGLAGHSGLYAQLGAGLGIGSTTLIDQDDVRTSQHFAGWATTMGAGLQVHDDHAMGFSLGYEFDYAPVIDNLTGDTHASGGHRLTAGVSYAY
;
A
#
# COMPACT_ATOMS: atom_id res chain seq x y z
N MET A 1 -53.21 33.37 75.87
CA MET A 1 -52.49 33.64 74.60
C MET A 1 -51.98 32.30 74.10
N GLN A 2 -52.59 31.74 73.03
CA GLN A 2 -51.96 31.58 71.70
C GLN A 2 -50.60 30.85 71.80
N ARG A 3 -50.32 29.71 71.17
CA ARG A 3 -50.75 29.13 69.89
C ARG A 3 -50.25 27.67 69.82
N SER A 4 -50.97 26.85 69.06
CA SER A 4 -50.67 25.48 68.63
C SER A 4 -49.33 25.34 67.89
N VAL A 5 -48.65 24.19 68.03
CA VAL A 5 -47.89 23.55 66.94
C VAL A 5 -48.20 22.05 66.93
N VAL A 6 -48.50 21.59 65.73
CA VAL A 6 -49.07 20.32 65.30
C VAL A 6 -47.99 19.60 64.49
N VAL A 7 -47.85 18.29 64.75
CA VAL A 7 -47.52 17.18 63.83
C VAL A 7 -46.14 17.14 63.14
N GLY A 8 -45.55 15.95 63.15
CA GLY A 8 -44.49 15.56 62.23
C GLY A 8 -43.87 14.19 62.51
N LEU A 9 -44.69 13.14 62.67
CA LEU A 9 -44.23 11.75 62.71
C LEU A 9 -43.80 11.35 61.28
N VAL A 10 -42.49 11.35 60.99
CA VAL A 10 -41.95 10.81 59.74
C VAL A 10 -41.46 9.38 59.98
N LEU A 11 -42.21 8.49 59.34
CA LEU A 11 -42.06 7.06 59.19
C LEU A 11 -40.69 6.72 58.56
N ALA A 12 -39.81 6.06 59.33
CA ALA A 12 -38.59 5.45 58.80
C ALA A 12 -38.91 4.12 58.11
N CYS A 13 -39.42 4.21 56.87
CA CYS A 13 -39.43 3.12 55.90
C CYS A 13 -38.46 3.47 54.76
N ALA A 14 -37.16 3.30 54.99
CA ALA A 14 -36.18 3.20 53.92
C ALA A 14 -36.14 1.72 53.48
N LEU A 15 -36.95 1.34 52.49
CA LEU A 15 -36.52 1.24 51.09
C LEU A 15 -35.27 0.36 50.93
N ALA A 16 -35.45 -0.94 51.17
CA ALA A 16 -34.73 -1.97 50.43
C ALA A 16 -35.22 -1.94 48.97
N ALA A 17 -34.82 -0.92 48.21
CA ALA A 17 -34.90 -0.95 46.77
C ALA A 17 -33.80 -1.89 46.29
N GLY A 18 -34.15 -3.18 46.17
CA GLY A 18 -33.35 -4.11 45.40
C GLY A 18 -33.10 -3.49 44.04
N THR A 19 -31.84 -3.31 43.69
CA THR A 19 -31.41 -3.02 42.32
C THR A 19 -31.79 -4.23 41.49
N ALA A 20 -33.02 -4.25 40.98
CA ALA A 20 -33.37 -5.08 39.85
C ALA A 20 -32.46 -4.60 38.71
N ARG A 21 -31.33 -5.29 38.52
CA ARG A 21 -30.63 -5.30 37.24
C ARG A 21 -31.70 -5.72 36.24
N ALA A 22 -32.14 -4.80 35.39
CA ALA A 22 -32.89 -5.17 34.21
C ALA A 22 -31.97 -6.12 33.42
N GLU A 23 -32.30 -7.40 33.48
CA GLU A 23 -31.71 -8.42 32.63
C GLU A 23 -31.90 -7.92 31.18
N PRO A 24 -30.86 -7.89 30.34
CA PRO A 24 -31.05 -7.55 28.94
C PRO A 24 -32.16 -8.44 28.36
N PRO A 25 -32.98 -7.95 27.41
CA PRO A 25 -34.03 -8.75 26.82
C PRO A 25 -33.47 -10.10 26.40
N ASP A 26 -34.13 -11.19 26.82
CA ASP A 26 -33.73 -12.58 26.56
C ASP A 26 -33.90 -12.86 25.06
N ILE A 27 -32.92 -12.41 24.27
CA ILE A 27 -32.84 -12.63 22.82
C ILE A 27 -32.03 -13.91 22.60
N GLY A 28 -32.68 -14.91 22.01
CA GLY A 28 -32.00 -16.09 21.52
C GLY A 28 -31.05 -15.75 20.37
N LEU A 29 -29.75 -15.80 20.64
CA LEU A 29 -28.72 -15.57 19.63
C LEU A 29 -28.35 -16.89 18.96
N HIS A 30 -28.52 -17.00 17.64
CA HIS A 30 -28.13 -18.18 16.87
C HIS A 30 -27.21 -17.79 15.73
N ALA A 31 -26.11 -18.53 15.56
CA ALA A 31 -25.21 -18.34 14.44
C ALA A 31 -24.95 -19.65 13.70
N LEU A 32 -24.92 -19.57 12.37
CA LEU A 32 -24.44 -20.62 11.49
C LEU A 32 -23.28 -20.05 10.67
N VAL A 33 -22.08 -20.58 10.90
CA VAL A 33 -20.82 -20.06 10.37
C VAL A 33 -20.20 -21.13 9.48
N VAL A 34 -20.13 -20.83 8.18
CA VAL A 34 -19.79 -21.80 7.13
C VAL A 34 -18.49 -21.40 6.44
N GLY A 35 -17.58 -22.36 6.27
CA GLY A 35 -16.35 -22.18 5.51
C GLY A 35 -16.13 -23.32 4.52
N SER A 36 -15.77 -23.01 3.28
CA SER A 36 -15.44 -24.01 2.27
C SER A 36 -14.21 -23.58 1.46
N ASN A 37 -13.09 -24.27 1.65
CA ASN A 37 -11.89 -24.04 0.85
C ASN A 37 -12.00 -24.64 -0.56
N ALA A 38 -12.76 -25.73 -0.71
CA ALA A 38 -12.86 -26.45 -1.97
C ALA A 38 -13.68 -25.64 -3.00
N GLY A 39 -13.07 -25.40 -4.17
CA GLY A 39 -13.73 -24.77 -5.31
C GLY A 39 -14.36 -25.77 -6.27
N GLY A 40 -15.29 -25.28 -7.09
CA GLY A 40 -15.89 -26.05 -8.18
C GLY A 40 -14.95 -26.26 -9.37
N PRO A 41 -15.42 -26.94 -10.45
CA PRO A 41 -14.61 -27.18 -11.65
C PRO A 41 -13.94 -25.92 -12.20
N GLY A 42 -12.62 -25.98 -12.37
CA GLY A 42 -11.81 -24.87 -12.89
C GLY A 42 -11.38 -23.82 -11.86
N GLN A 43 -11.69 -24.01 -10.57
CA GLN A 43 -11.28 -23.11 -9.49
C GLN A 43 -10.19 -23.73 -8.63
N THR A 44 -9.23 -22.91 -8.21
CA THR A 44 -8.19 -23.34 -7.26
C THR A 44 -8.78 -23.33 -5.85
N ALA A 45 -8.38 -24.29 -5.01
CA ALA A 45 -8.81 -24.30 -3.61
C ALA A 45 -8.32 -23.03 -2.89
N LEU A 46 -9.17 -22.45 -2.05
CA LEU A 46 -8.79 -21.36 -1.14
C LEU A 46 -7.95 -21.92 0.01
N HIS A 47 -7.22 -21.03 0.67
CA HIS A 47 -6.38 -21.41 1.79
C HIS A 47 -7.04 -21.13 3.15
N TYR A 48 -7.86 -20.07 3.25
CA TYR A 48 -8.23 -19.52 4.56
C TYR A 48 -9.73 -19.46 4.90
N ALA A 49 -10.64 -19.84 4.00
CA ALA A 49 -12.09 -19.67 4.20
C ALA A 49 -12.62 -20.42 5.44
N GLU A 50 -12.07 -21.59 5.74
CA GLU A 50 -12.44 -22.36 6.92
C GLU A 50 -11.82 -21.83 8.22
N ASP A 51 -10.59 -21.34 8.15
CA ASP A 51 -9.95 -20.69 9.28
C ASP A 51 -10.67 -19.37 9.62
N ASP A 52 -11.13 -18.66 8.59
CA ASP A 52 -12.00 -17.50 8.70
C ASP A 52 -13.32 -17.84 9.41
N ALA A 53 -14.01 -18.91 9.00
CA ALA A 53 -15.21 -19.39 9.69
C ALA A 53 -14.93 -19.70 11.18
N ARG A 54 -13.80 -20.35 11.51
CA ARG A 54 -13.43 -20.62 12.91
C ARG A 54 -13.16 -19.33 13.69
N ARG A 55 -12.48 -18.35 13.10
CA ARG A 55 -12.17 -17.06 13.73
C ARG A 55 -13.41 -16.20 13.96
N VAL A 56 -14.35 -16.19 13.00
CA VAL A 56 -15.66 -15.54 13.16
C VAL A 56 -16.42 -16.19 14.31
N ALA A 57 -16.51 -17.52 14.36
CA ALA A 57 -17.18 -18.22 15.44
C ALA A 57 -16.55 -17.93 16.82
N ALA A 58 -15.22 -17.89 16.91
CA ALA A 58 -14.51 -17.51 18.14
C ALA A 58 -14.86 -16.08 18.57
N THR A 59 -14.86 -15.13 17.63
CA THR A 59 -15.17 -13.72 17.90
C THR A 59 -16.63 -13.51 18.31
N LEU A 60 -17.57 -14.25 17.73
CA LEU A 60 -18.99 -14.20 18.13
C LEU A 60 -19.20 -14.72 19.55
N ARG A 61 -18.49 -15.78 19.95
CA ARG A 61 -18.53 -16.31 21.32
C ARG A 61 -17.87 -15.36 22.33
N GLU A 62 -16.75 -14.77 21.94
CA GLU A 62 -15.95 -13.90 22.80
C GLU A 62 -16.59 -12.52 22.98
N LEU A 63 -17.01 -11.90 21.87
CA LEU A 63 -17.41 -10.49 21.83
C LEU A 63 -18.86 -10.28 21.36
N GLY A 64 -19.47 -11.25 20.69
CA GLY A 64 -20.85 -11.13 20.17
C GLY A 64 -21.96 -11.48 21.16
N GLY A 65 -21.61 -11.98 22.35
CA GLY A 65 -22.55 -12.43 23.38
C GLY A 65 -23.18 -13.81 23.11
N TYR A 66 -22.69 -14.56 22.12
CA TYR A 66 -23.23 -15.88 21.78
C TYR A 66 -22.74 -16.94 22.78
N ALA A 67 -23.66 -17.75 23.31
CA ALA A 67 -23.29 -18.95 24.05
C ALA A 67 -22.58 -19.97 23.13
N SER A 68 -21.78 -20.86 23.70
CA SER A 68 -20.94 -21.78 22.94
C SER A 68 -21.74 -22.72 22.01
N ASP A 69 -22.90 -23.16 22.47
CA ASP A 69 -23.86 -24.02 21.77
C ASP A 69 -24.76 -23.26 20.79
N ALA A 70 -24.75 -21.93 20.85
CA ALA A 70 -25.51 -21.06 19.96
C ALA A 70 -24.79 -20.76 18.63
N VAL A 71 -23.50 -21.14 18.50
CA VAL A 71 -22.69 -20.96 17.29
C VAL A 71 -22.34 -22.31 16.67
N ASP A 72 -23.01 -22.62 15.56
CA ASP A 72 -22.80 -23.82 14.75
C ASP A 72 -21.75 -23.54 13.67
N VAL A 73 -20.64 -24.29 13.67
CA VAL A 73 -19.51 -24.09 12.74
C VAL A 73 -19.42 -25.28 11.80
N VAL A 74 -19.59 -25.02 10.51
CA VAL A 74 -19.64 -26.05 9.48
C VAL A 74 -18.53 -25.79 8.46
N VAL A 75 -17.52 -26.65 8.45
CA VAL A 75 -16.41 -26.60 7.48
C VAL A 75 -16.56 -27.71 6.45
N HIS A 76 -16.23 -27.43 5.20
CA HIS A 76 -16.38 -28.36 4.07
C HIS A 76 -17.78 -29.03 3.96
N PRO A 77 -18.91 -28.31 4.10
CA PRO A 77 -20.21 -28.94 3.95
C PRO A 77 -20.47 -29.39 2.51
N THR A 78 -21.32 -30.41 2.36
CA THR A 78 -22.06 -30.64 1.11
C THR A 78 -23.34 -29.80 1.09
N PRO A 79 -23.99 -29.59 -0.07
CA PRO A 79 -25.29 -28.92 -0.11
C PRO A 79 -26.36 -29.61 0.75
N ALA A 80 -26.34 -30.93 0.86
CA ALA A 80 -27.26 -31.67 1.73
C ALA A 80 -27.00 -31.36 3.20
N ALA A 81 -25.73 -31.43 3.63
CA ALA A 81 -25.36 -31.10 5.00
C ALA A 81 -25.74 -29.65 5.37
N LEU A 82 -25.46 -28.68 4.48
CA LEU A 82 -25.83 -27.28 4.75
C LEU A 82 -27.35 -27.08 4.87
N ARG A 83 -28.16 -27.79 4.06
CA ARG A 83 -29.63 -27.78 4.20
C ARG A 83 -30.08 -28.34 5.56
N ASP A 84 -29.45 -29.40 6.03
CA ASP A 84 -29.74 -30.00 7.33
C ASP A 84 -29.42 -29.01 8.47
N HIS A 85 -28.27 -28.34 8.41
CA HIS A 85 -27.89 -27.30 9.38
C HIS A 85 -28.84 -26.09 9.37
N LEU A 86 -29.26 -25.62 8.19
CA LEU A 86 -30.26 -24.55 8.06
C LEU A 86 -31.62 -24.96 8.67
N THR A 87 -32.01 -26.22 8.48
CA THR A 87 -33.25 -26.78 9.04
C THR A 87 -33.17 -26.87 10.56
N ALA A 88 -32.04 -27.35 11.10
CA ALA A 88 -31.78 -27.40 12.54
C ALA A 88 -31.75 -25.99 13.17
N LEU A 89 -31.15 -25.01 12.49
CA LEU A 89 -31.16 -23.60 12.89
C LEU A 89 -32.60 -23.05 12.97
N GLY A 90 -33.41 -23.29 11.94
CA GLY A 90 -34.81 -22.88 11.93
C GLY A 90 -35.61 -23.49 13.09
N ALA A 91 -35.38 -24.76 13.41
CA ALA A 91 -36.03 -25.43 14.53
C ALA A 91 -35.65 -24.81 15.90
N ARG A 92 -34.38 -24.46 16.10
CA ARG A 92 -33.93 -23.77 17.33
C ARG A 92 -34.58 -22.39 17.49
N VAL A 93 -34.61 -21.60 16.42
CA VAL A 93 -35.25 -20.28 16.41
C VAL A 93 -36.76 -20.38 16.64
N ALA A 94 -37.42 -21.36 16.03
CA ALA A 94 -38.85 -21.61 16.26
C ALA A 94 -39.14 -22.00 17.72
N ALA A 95 -38.25 -22.75 18.38
CA ALA A 95 -38.37 -23.08 19.79
C ALA A 95 -38.28 -21.84 20.69
N ASP A 96 -37.37 -20.91 20.40
CA ASP A 96 -37.30 -19.61 21.11
C ASP A 96 -38.57 -18.79 20.94
N ARG A 97 -39.07 -18.70 19.70
CA ARG A 97 -40.33 -18.00 19.40
C ARG A 97 -41.52 -18.63 20.11
N ALA A 98 -41.59 -19.96 20.15
CA ALA A 98 -42.64 -20.69 20.87
C ALA A 98 -42.55 -20.46 22.39
N ALA A 99 -41.36 -20.22 22.92
CA ALA A 99 -41.13 -19.82 24.31
C ALA A 99 -41.36 -18.31 24.57
N GLY A 100 -41.81 -17.54 23.57
CA GLY A 100 -42.06 -16.10 23.69
C GLY A 100 -40.80 -15.24 23.65
N ARG A 101 -39.62 -15.82 23.35
CA ARG A 101 -38.36 -15.07 23.20
C ARG A 101 -38.27 -14.44 21.81
N GLN A 102 -37.57 -13.32 21.73
CA GLN A 102 -37.06 -12.82 20.45
C GLN A 102 -35.85 -13.65 20.02
N ALA A 103 -35.55 -13.69 18.72
CA ALA A 103 -34.39 -14.43 18.23
C ALA A 103 -33.64 -13.64 17.15
N ARG A 104 -32.31 -13.72 17.17
CA ARG A 104 -31.43 -13.15 16.15
C ARG A 104 -30.64 -14.26 15.49
N VAL A 105 -30.64 -14.28 14.16
CA VAL A 105 -29.83 -15.19 13.36
C VAL A 105 -28.67 -14.43 12.75
N LEU A 106 -27.47 -14.99 12.84
CA LEU A 106 -26.31 -14.58 12.06
C LEU A 106 -25.87 -15.76 11.17
N PHE A 107 -25.91 -15.56 9.86
CA PHE A 107 -25.34 -16.49 8.89
C PHE A 107 -24.05 -15.91 8.34
N TYR A 108 -22.96 -16.68 8.40
CA TYR A 108 -21.70 -16.32 7.79
C TYR A 108 -21.30 -17.40 6.79
N TYR A 109 -20.84 -17.00 5.61
CA TYR A 109 -20.25 -17.90 4.62
C TYR A 109 -18.96 -17.30 4.07
N SER A 110 -17.89 -18.09 4.03
CA SER A 110 -16.67 -17.80 3.27
C SER A 110 -16.35 -18.96 2.34
N GLY A 111 -16.07 -18.66 1.08
CA GLY A 111 -15.81 -19.66 0.05
C GLY A 111 -15.97 -19.12 -1.36
N HIS A 112 -15.92 -20.03 -2.34
CA HIS A 112 -16.18 -19.69 -3.73
C HIS A 112 -17.67 -19.47 -3.99
N ALA A 113 -17.99 -18.48 -4.81
CA ALA A 113 -19.35 -18.28 -5.29
C ALA A 113 -19.36 -17.78 -6.73
N ARG A 114 -20.46 -18.10 -7.41
CA ARG A 114 -20.83 -17.58 -8.72
C ARG A 114 -22.03 -16.66 -8.57
N SER A 115 -22.38 -15.97 -9.66
CA SER A 115 -23.53 -15.05 -9.71
C SER A 115 -24.87 -15.63 -9.23
N THR A 116 -25.05 -16.96 -9.21
CA THR A 116 -26.31 -17.61 -8.84
C THR A 116 -26.21 -18.67 -7.74
N ALA A 117 -25.02 -19.02 -7.27
CA ALA A 117 -24.81 -20.12 -6.32
C ALA A 117 -23.53 -19.95 -5.49
N ILE A 118 -23.52 -20.55 -4.30
CA ILE A 118 -22.28 -20.79 -3.53
C ILE A 118 -21.73 -22.17 -3.86
N ASP A 119 -20.41 -22.30 -3.89
CA ASP A 119 -19.74 -23.56 -4.16
C ASP A 119 -19.43 -24.29 -2.85
N LEU A 120 -19.70 -25.58 -2.84
CA LEU A 120 -19.53 -26.48 -1.69
C LEU A 120 -18.74 -27.71 -2.15
N GLY A 121 -17.51 -27.45 -2.63
CA GLY A 121 -16.68 -28.43 -3.33
C GLY A 121 -17.13 -28.59 -4.79
N PRO A 122 -17.37 -29.83 -5.27
CA PRO A 122 -17.79 -30.06 -6.65
C PRO A 122 -19.26 -29.68 -6.91
N ASP A 123 -20.05 -29.49 -5.85
CA ASP A 123 -21.47 -29.20 -5.92
C ASP A 123 -21.77 -27.73 -5.60
N GLU A 124 -22.94 -27.25 -6.06
CA GLU A 124 -23.38 -25.87 -5.88
C GLU A 124 -24.69 -25.81 -5.08
N LEU A 125 -24.86 -24.79 -4.22
CA LEU A 125 -26.14 -24.44 -3.60
C LEU A 125 -26.64 -23.10 -4.18
N PRO A 126 -27.81 -23.06 -4.84
CA PRO A 126 -28.33 -21.81 -5.41
C PRO A 126 -28.52 -20.72 -4.35
N LEU A 127 -28.03 -19.50 -4.63
CA LEU A 127 -28.18 -18.33 -3.76
C LEU A 127 -29.66 -17.99 -3.51
N GLY A 128 -30.52 -18.20 -4.51
CA GLY A 128 -31.97 -18.03 -4.35
C GLY A 128 -32.58 -19.00 -3.34
N GLU A 129 -32.13 -20.26 -3.34
CA GLU A 129 -32.54 -21.27 -2.35
C GLU A 129 -32.02 -20.89 -0.95
N LEU A 130 -30.73 -20.58 -0.84
CA LEU A 130 -30.12 -20.16 0.43
C LEU A 130 -30.84 -18.96 1.04
N ARG A 131 -31.10 -17.93 0.22
CA ARG A 131 -31.82 -16.72 0.63
C ARG A 131 -33.21 -17.04 1.15
N GLN A 132 -33.97 -17.84 0.40
CA GLN A 132 -35.31 -18.23 0.80
C GLN A 132 -35.28 -18.98 2.14
N ARG A 133 -34.40 -19.98 2.29
CA ARG A 133 -34.26 -20.75 3.53
C ARG A 133 -33.89 -19.87 4.74
N LEU A 134 -32.97 -18.92 4.57
CA LEU A 134 -32.58 -18.01 5.64
C LEU A 134 -33.69 -17.04 6.03
N PHE A 135 -34.46 -16.55 5.06
CA PHE A 135 -35.53 -15.57 5.31
C PHE A 135 -36.84 -16.22 5.79
N ASP A 136 -37.02 -17.52 5.53
CA ASP A 136 -38.14 -18.32 6.06
C ASP A 136 -37.94 -18.68 7.55
N ILE A 137 -36.73 -18.53 8.10
CA ILE A 137 -36.48 -18.71 9.54
C ILE A 137 -37.17 -17.56 10.30
N PRO A 138 -38.03 -17.83 11.29
CA PRO A 138 -38.85 -16.82 11.95
C PRO A 138 -38.08 -15.99 12.99
N ALA A 139 -36.89 -15.50 12.65
CA ALA A 139 -36.10 -14.63 13.50
C ALA A 139 -36.72 -13.23 13.60
N THR A 140 -36.43 -12.50 14.68
CA THR A 140 -36.70 -11.06 14.77
C THR A 140 -35.76 -10.30 13.85
N LEU A 141 -34.48 -10.70 13.82
CA LEU A 141 -33.44 -10.10 12.99
C LEU A 141 -32.57 -11.20 12.36
N THR A 142 -32.30 -11.08 11.07
CA THR A 142 -31.38 -11.94 10.32
C THR A 142 -30.23 -11.12 9.75
N VAL A 143 -29.01 -11.39 10.20
CA VAL A 143 -27.77 -10.81 9.68
C VAL A 143 -27.09 -11.86 8.80
N VAL A 144 -26.81 -11.52 7.55
CA VAL A 144 -26.13 -12.39 6.59
C VAL A 144 -24.81 -11.73 6.21
N VAL A 145 -23.71 -12.47 6.37
CA VAL A 145 -22.35 -12.03 6.00
C VAL A 145 -21.80 -13.00 4.96
N LEU A 146 -21.53 -12.50 3.76
CA LEU A 146 -21.03 -13.29 2.64
C LEU A 146 -19.64 -12.81 2.24
N ASP A 147 -18.65 -13.66 2.47
CA ASP A 147 -17.28 -13.48 2.01
C ASP A 147 -17.00 -14.36 0.80
N ALA A 148 -17.55 -13.95 -0.34
CA ALA A 148 -17.42 -14.69 -1.60
C ALA A 148 -17.55 -13.75 -2.80
N CYS A 149 -16.84 -14.06 -3.90
CA CYS A 149 -16.92 -13.33 -5.16
C CYS A 149 -18.37 -13.24 -5.66
N GLN A 150 -18.75 -12.10 -6.25
CA GLN A 150 -20.07 -11.89 -6.86
C GLN A 150 -21.29 -12.08 -5.92
N SER A 151 -21.09 -12.04 -4.60
CA SER A 151 -22.14 -12.18 -3.59
C SER A 151 -23.18 -11.03 -3.61
N GLY A 152 -22.90 -9.91 -4.28
CA GLY A 152 -23.87 -8.83 -4.51
C GLY A 152 -25.16 -9.25 -5.22
N ALA A 153 -25.21 -10.41 -5.88
CA ALA A 153 -26.45 -10.96 -6.45
C ALA A 153 -27.43 -11.48 -5.38
N PHE A 154 -26.94 -11.98 -4.24
CA PHE A 154 -27.75 -12.33 -3.08
C PHE A 154 -28.42 -11.10 -2.47
N SER A 155 -27.68 -9.99 -2.50
CA SER A 155 -27.98 -8.74 -1.84
C SER A 155 -29.25 -8.07 -2.36
N ARG A 156 -29.59 -8.17 -3.67
CA ARG A 156 -30.76 -7.52 -4.31
C ARG A 156 -32.11 -7.84 -3.65
N ILE A 157 -32.43 -7.16 -2.55
CA ILE A 157 -33.72 -7.19 -1.88
C ILE A 157 -34.67 -6.30 -2.68
N LYS A 158 -35.87 -6.80 -2.99
CA LYS A 158 -36.87 -6.04 -3.76
C LYS A 158 -37.38 -4.86 -2.92
N GLY A 159 -36.87 -3.66 -3.19
CA GLY A 159 -37.30 -2.42 -2.52
C GLY A 159 -36.33 -1.89 -1.45
N ALA A 160 -35.17 -2.53 -1.24
CA ALA A 160 -34.12 -1.98 -0.39
C ALA A 160 -33.46 -0.75 -1.06
N GLN A 161 -33.20 0.28 -0.28
CA GLN A 161 -32.41 1.44 -0.68
C GLN A 161 -30.97 1.25 -0.17
N PRO A 162 -29.93 1.73 -0.90
CA PRO A 162 -28.60 1.86 -0.33
C PRO A 162 -28.70 2.63 0.99
N ALA A 163 -28.07 2.13 2.06
CA ALA A 163 -28.16 2.76 3.37
C ALA A 163 -27.70 4.22 3.27
N ALA A 164 -28.63 5.15 3.46
CA ALA A 164 -28.32 6.56 3.66
C ALA A 164 -27.86 6.73 5.12
N ASP A 165 -26.82 7.57 5.32
CA ASP A 165 -26.19 7.85 6.60
C ASP A 165 -27.20 7.95 7.75
N PHE A 166 -27.12 7.02 8.70
CA PHE A 166 -27.90 7.06 9.93
C PHE A 166 -27.41 8.23 10.79
N SER A 167 -28.32 9.16 11.04
CA SER A 167 -28.09 10.32 11.91
C SER A 167 -28.02 9.89 13.38
N PHE A 168 -26.88 10.19 14.02
CA PHE A 168 -26.64 10.11 15.46
C PHE A 168 -27.80 10.70 16.27
N ASN A 169 -28.46 9.88 17.09
CA ASN A 169 -29.00 10.25 18.42
C ASN A 169 -29.55 9.03 19.20
N LEU A 170 -28.77 8.64 20.22
CA LEU A 170 -29.11 8.24 21.59
C LEU A 170 -30.14 7.10 21.87
N ARG A 171 -29.58 5.96 22.28
CA ARG A 171 -29.98 5.05 23.38
C ARG A 171 -31.46 4.61 23.43
N GLN A 172 -31.79 3.60 22.63
CA GLN A 172 -32.62 2.48 23.07
C GLN A 172 -32.06 1.19 22.47
N HIS A 173 -31.51 0.32 23.30
CA HIS A 173 -31.20 -1.05 22.89
C HIS A 173 -32.52 -1.78 22.62
N LEU A 174 -32.65 -2.25 21.37
CA LEU A 174 -33.52 -3.32 20.90
C LEU A 174 -34.97 -2.91 20.55
N ASP A 175 -35.21 -2.74 19.25
CA ASP A 175 -36.47 -3.08 18.56
C ASP A 175 -36.29 -3.23 17.03
N ALA A 176 -35.04 -3.38 16.56
CA ALA A 176 -34.77 -3.58 15.14
C ALA A 176 -35.18 -4.99 14.71
N SER A 177 -36.08 -5.08 13.73
CA SER A 177 -36.48 -6.32 13.08
C SER A 177 -36.24 -6.26 11.58
N GLY A 178 -35.96 -7.40 10.96
CA GLY A 178 -35.75 -7.48 9.52
C GLY A 178 -34.44 -8.13 9.13
N ILE A 179 -33.83 -7.67 8.03
CA ILE A 179 -32.70 -8.33 7.38
C ILE A 179 -31.58 -7.32 7.14
N ALA A 180 -30.35 -7.71 7.46
CA ALA A 180 -29.13 -7.01 7.07
C ALA A 180 -28.21 -7.98 6.33
N VAL A 181 -27.72 -7.57 5.16
CA VAL A 181 -26.79 -8.35 4.33
C VAL A 181 -25.51 -7.56 4.14
N LEU A 182 -24.40 -8.10 4.63
CA LEU A 182 -23.04 -7.65 4.33
C LEU A 182 -22.40 -8.61 3.34
N ALA A 183 -21.81 -8.06 2.29
CA ALA A 183 -21.10 -8.85 1.28
C ALA A 183 -19.71 -8.26 1.02
N SER A 184 -18.71 -9.13 0.87
CA SER A 184 -17.31 -8.72 0.72
C SER A 184 -17.02 -8.01 -0.60
N SER A 185 -17.82 -8.22 -1.64
CA SER A 185 -17.62 -7.60 -2.95
C SER A 185 -18.95 -7.20 -3.61
N SER A 186 -18.91 -6.13 -4.40
CA SER A 186 -19.99 -5.80 -5.32
C SER A 186 -20.11 -6.87 -6.43
N GLY A 187 -21.26 -6.90 -7.14
CA GLY A 187 -21.62 -8.02 -8.03
C GLY A 187 -20.68 -8.31 -9.22
N SER A 188 -19.67 -7.46 -9.48
CA SER A 188 -18.67 -7.64 -10.54
C SER A 188 -17.23 -7.76 -10.04
N GLU A 189 -17.01 -7.68 -8.73
CA GLU A 189 -15.67 -7.68 -8.12
C GLU A 189 -15.31 -9.05 -7.54
N LEU A 190 -14.02 -9.32 -7.42
CA LEU A 190 -13.48 -10.53 -6.82
C LEU A 190 -13.18 -10.30 -5.33
N SER A 191 -13.54 -11.27 -4.48
CA SER A 191 -13.05 -11.35 -3.09
C SER A 191 -11.62 -11.91 -3.09
N GLN A 192 -10.77 -11.38 -2.22
CA GLN A 192 -9.33 -11.69 -2.19
C GLN A 192 -8.88 -12.25 -0.83
N GLU A 193 -7.90 -13.15 -0.84
CA GLU A 193 -7.21 -13.66 0.35
C GLU A 193 -5.72 -13.30 0.41
N SER A 194 -5.17 -13.22 1.62
CA SER A 194 -3.79 -12.81 1.86
C SER A 194 -3.04 -13.82 2.72
N GLU A 195 -1.88 -14.28 2.24
CA GLU A 195 -0.97 -15.11 3.04
C GLU A 195 -0.44 -14.37 4.28
N GLN A 196 -0.23 -13.05 4.15
CA GLN A 196 0.26 -12.22 5.25
C GLN A 196 -0.77 -12.10 6.38
N LEU A 197 -2.06 -11.92 6.02
CA LEU A 197 -3.16 -11.85 6.99
C LEU A 197 -3.65 -13.24 7.41
N ARG A 198 -3.30 -14.28 6.66
CA ARG A 198 -3.81 -15.65 6.77
C ARG A 198 -5.34 -15.72 6.78
N SER A 199 -5.98 -14.86 6.01
CA SER A 199 -7.42 -14.55 6.02
C SER A 199 -7.81 -13.85 4.72
N SER A 200 -9.10 -13.81 4.39
CA SER A 200 -9.61 -12.86 3.40
C SER A 200 -9.47 -11.41 3.89
N TYR A 201 -9.28 -10.46 2.97
CA TYR A 201 -9.16 -9.05 3.36
C TYR A 201 -10.42 -8.57 4.09
N PHE A 202 -11.60 -8.90 3.56
CA PHE A 202 -12.87 -8.52 4.16
C PHE A 202 -13.06 -9.12 5.55
N THR A 203 -12.89 -10.45 5.69
CA THR A 203 -13.10 -11.11 6.97
C THR A 203 -12.08 -10.66 8.00
N HIS A 204 -10.83 -10.47 7.61
CA HIS A 204 -9.81 -9.90 8.49
C HIS A 204 -10.28 -8.55 9.04
N HIS A 205 -10.61 -7.58 8.18
CA HIS A 205 -10.97 -6.24 8.63
C HIS A 205 -12.31 -6.19 9.38
N LEU A 206 -13.27 -7.06 9.03
CA LEU A 206 -14.50 -7.22 9.82
C LEU A 206 -14.19 -7.64 11.25
N LEU A 207 -13.31 -8.65 11.43
CA LEU A 207 -12.92 -9.13 12.76
C LEU A 207 -12.14 -8.07 13.54
N VAL A 208 -11.27 -7.29 12.89
CA VAL A 208 -10.58 -6.17 13.54
C VAL A 208 -11.58 -5.10 13.99
N GLY A 209 -12.56 -4.78 13.15
CA GLY A 209 -13.66 -3.87 13.47
C GLY A 209 -14.41 -4.32 14.73
N LEU A 210 -14.88 -5.58 14.74
CA LEU A 210 -15.61 -6.19 15.87
C LEU A 210 -14.78 -6.33 17.16
N ARG A 211 -13.45 -6.22 17.09
CA ARG A 211 -12.59 -6.16 18.28
C ARG A 211 -12.51 -4.76 18.90
N GLY A 212 -13.14 -3.76 18.30
CA GLY A 212 -13.20 -2.39 18.83
C GLY A 212 -12.45 -1.36 17.99
N ALA A 213 -11.77 -1.75 16.92
CA ALA A 213 -11.22 -0.76 15.98
C ALA A 213 -12.32 -0.05 15.19
N GLY A 214 -13.51 -0.66 15.08
CA GLY A 214 -14.69 -0.10 14.43
C GLY A 214 -15.58 0.76 15.33
N ASP A 215 -15.36 0.76 16.65
CA ASP A 215 -16.12 1.54 17.64
C ASP A 215 -15.81 3.04 17.46
N ALA A 216 -16.58 3.68 16.58
CA ALA A 216 -16.30 5.03 16.10
C ALA A 216 -16.85 6.08 17.07
N ASP A 217 -17.94 5.76 17.76
CA ASP A 217 -18.57 6.63 18.75
C ASP A 217 -18.07 6.43 20.19
N HIS A 218 -17.25 5.40 20.41
CA HIS A 218 -16.57 5.05 21.66
C HIS A 218 -17.55 4.62 22.77
N ASP A 219 -18.68 4.00 22.42
CA ASP A 219 -19.65 3.46 23.38
C ASP A 219 -19.31 2.04 23.89
N GLY A 220 -18.25 1.44 23.34
CA GLY A 220 -17.76 0.13 23.71
C GLY A 220 -18.52 -1.04 23.07
N GLU A 221 -19.38 -0.75 22.09
CA GLU A 221 -20.04 -1.68 21.19
C GLU A 221 -19.55 -1.44 19.75
N VAL A 222 -19.86 -2.38 18.85
CA VAL A 222 -19.65 -2.16 17.41
C VAL A 222 -20.95 -2.55 16.72
N SER A 223 -21.61 -1.57 16.15
CA SER A 223 -22.85 -1.73 15.40
C SER A 223 -22.64 -2.36 14.01
N ILE A 224 -23.73 -2.79 13.36
CA ILE A 224 -23.71 -3.26 11.96
C ILE A 224 -23.09 -2.18 11.04
N ASP A 225 -23.50 -0.93 11.22
CA ASP A 225 -23.03 0.20 10.41
C ASP A 225 -21.55 0.48 10.64
N GLU A 226 -21.09 0.51 11.89
CA GLU A 226 -19.67 0.67 12.23
C GLU A 226 -18.79 -0.46 11.72
N ALA A 227 -19.24 -1.71 11.91
CA ALA A 227 -18.56 -2.88 11.38
C ALA A 227 -18.45 -2.81 9.85
N TYR A 228 -19.52 -2.40 9.17
CA TYR A 228 -19.52 -2.20 7.73
C TYR A 228 -18.58 -1.08 7.29
N ARG A 229 -18.68 0.12 7.88
CA ARG A 229 -17.84 1.27 7.52
C ARG A 229 -16.36 0.95 7.72
N TYR A 230 -16.01 0.34 8.86
CA TYR A 230 -14.64 -0.07 9.12
C TYR A 230 -14.16 -1.11 8.11
N ALA A 231 -14.91 -2.20 7.92
CA ALA A 231 -14.55 -3.25 6.98
C ALA A 231 -14.45 -2.72 5.55
N TYR A 232 -15.37 -1.86 5.10
CA TYR A 232 -15.36 -1.22 3.79
C TYR A 232 -14.08 -0.41 3.57
N HIS A 233 -13.79 0.54 4.45
CA HIS A 233 -12.63 1.43 4.29
C HIS A 233 -11.31 0.67 4.31
N GLN A 234 -11.13 -0.25 5.27
CA GLN A 234 -9.88 -0.98 5.39
C GLN A 234 -9.70 -2.00 4.26
N THR A 235 -10.76 -2.71 3.85
CA THR A 235 -10.71 -3.64 2.71
C THR A 235 -10.37 -2.89 1.43
N LEU A 236 -10.99 -1.74 1.17
CA LEU A 236 -10.70 -0.95 -0.02
C LEU A 236 -9.24 -0.46 -0.02
N LEU A 237 -8.75 0.05 1.10
CA LEU A 237 -7.35 0.51 1.22
C LEU A 237 -6.36 -0.65 1.00
N ALA A 238 -6.61 -1.81 1.61
CA ALA A 238 -5.74 -2.97 1.52
C ALA A 238 -5.74 -3.61 0.11
N THR A 239 -6.85 -3.51 -0.62
CA THR A 239 -7.00 -4.12 -1.95
C THR A 239 -6.71 -3.16 -3.11
N ALA A 240 -6.73 -1.83 -2.89
CA ALA A 240 -6.50 -0.83 -3.94
C ALA A 240 -5.14 -0.97 -4.65
N GLU A 241 -4.12 -1.49 -3.95
CA GLU A 241 -2.77 -1.69 -4.47
C GLU A 241 -2.51 -3.12 -4.99
N THR A 242 -3.48 -4.04 -4.85
CA THR A 242 -3.29 -5.41 -5.33
C THR A 242 -3.41 -5.49 -6.85
N ALA A 243 -2.77 -6.50 -7.45
CA ALA A 243 -2.86 -6.74 -8.89
C ALA A 243 -4.28 -7.08 -9.38
N VAL A 244 -5.18 -7.47 -8.46
CA VAL A 244 -6.59 -7.78 -8.74
C VAL A 244 -7.44 -6.50 -8.81
N GLY A 245 -7.03 -5.45 -8.08
CA GLY A 245 -7.75 -4.18 -7.96
C GLY A 245 -8.55 -4.08 -6.65
N GLY A 246 -9.13 -2.90 -6.42
CA GLY A 246 -9.91 -2.60 -5.23
C GLY A 246 -11.17 -3.45 -5.10
N GLN A 247 -11.53 -3.75 -3.85
CA GLN A 247 -12.70 -4.52 -3.47
C GLN A 247 -13.66 -3.64 -2.64
N HIS A 248 -14.92 -3.53 -3.09
CA HIS A 248 -15.93 -2.74 -2.39
C HIS A 248 -16.92 -3.64 -1.64
N VAL A 249 -16.91 -3.54 -0.32
CA VAL A 249 -17.89 -4.18 0.56
C VAL A 249 -19.27 -3.53 0.32
N SER A 250 -20.36 -4.29 0.44
CA SER A 250 -21.72 -3.75 0.36
C SER A 250 -22.54 -4.08 1.59
N LEU A 251 -23.41 -3.15 2.00
CA LEU A 251 -24.41 -3.32 3.05
C LEU A 251 -25.80 -3.03 2.47
N GLU A 252 -26.70 -4.01 2.55
CA GLU A 252 -28.12 -3.84 2.28
C GLU A 252 -28.93 -4.12 3.54
N VAL A 253 -29.84 -3.21 3.87
CA VAL A 253 -30.67 -3.27 5.07
C VAL A 253 -32.14 -3.12 4.71
N ASP A 254 -32.96 -4.01 5.25
CA ASP A 254 -34.41 -3.89 5.34
C ASP A 254 -34.77 -4.05 6.82
N LEU A 255 -34.44 -3.01 7.60
CA LEU A 255 -34.65 -2.96 9.05
C LEU A 255 -35.82 -2.05 9.39
N LYS A 256 -36.67 -2.50 10.30
CA LYS A 256 -37.76 -1.74 10.92
C LYS A 256 -37.43 -1.51 12.38
N GLY A 257 -37.53 -0.27 12.83
CA GLY A 257 -37.23 0.16 14.19
C GLY A 257 -36.27 1.34 14.20
N HIS A 258 -35.99 1.86 15.40
CA HIS A 258 -35.00 2.92 15.62
C HIS A 258 -33.84 2.35 16.43
N GLY A 259 -32.60 2.72 16.08
CA GLY A 259 -31.38 2.37 16.82
C GLY A 259 -30.41 1.50 16.03
N ASP A 260 -29.13 1.62 16.38
CA ASP A 260 -28.05 0.82 15.82
C ASP A 260 -28.02 -0.57 16.46
N VAL A 261 -27.80 -1.61 15.65
CA VAL A 261 -27.77 -2.98 16.13
C VAL A 261 -26.32 -3.39 16.43
N PRO A 262 -25.96 -3.65 17.70
CA PRO A 262 -24.62 -4.13 18.03
C PRO A 262 -24.38 -5.56 17.56
N LEU A 263 -23.26 -5.76 16.85
CA LEU A 263 -22.73 -7.07 16.46
C LEU A 263 -21.74 -7.60 17.50
N SER A 264 -21.05 -6.72 18.21
CA SER A 264 -20.08 -7.09 19.25
C SER A 264 -19.98 -6.06 20.36
N PHE A 265 -19.43 -6.49 21.50
CA PHE A 265 -19.30 -5.72 22.74
C PHE A 265 -17.84 -5.73 23.23
N PRO A 266 -16.90 -5.06 22.54
CA PRO A 266 -15.48 -5.00 22.96
C PRO A 266 -15.27 -4.60 24.43
N ARG A 267 -16.15 -3.77 25.00
CA ARG A 267 -16.08 -3.39 26.42
C ARG A 267 -16.21 -4.56 27.39
N ALA A 268 -16.91 -5.62 26.98
CA ALA A 268 -17.16 -6.82 27.77
C ALA A 268 -16.01 -7.83 27.70
N ALA A 269 -14.99 -7.58 26.86
CA ALA A 269 -13.83 -8.45 26.74
C ALA A 269 -13.08 -8.58 28.06
N THR A 270 -12.63 -9.80 28.36
CA THR A 270 -11.87 -10.09 29.58
C THR A 270 -10.50 -9.43 29.58
N ALA A 271 -9.88 -9.30 28.41
CA ALA A 271 -8.61 -8.62 28.20
C ALA A 271 -8.70 -7.69 26.98
N ALA A 272 -7.88 -6.65 26.97
CA ALA A 272 -7.76 -5.73 25.85
C ALA A 272 -6.38 -5.08 25.81
N ILE A 273 -5.97 -4.63 24.62
CA ILE A 273 -4.80 -3.76 24.44
C ILE A 273 -5.32 -2.35 24.16
N GLU A 274 -4.86 -1.39 24.94
CA GLU A 274 -5.21 0.01 24.75
C GLU A 274 -4.08 0.76 24.05
N LEU A 275 -4.38 1.27 22.85
CA LEU A 275 -3.55 2.21 22.13
C LEU A 275 -3.84 3.61 22.70
N PRO A 276 -2.96 4.21 23.52
CA PRO A 276 -3.28 5.46 24.18
C PRO A 276 -3.35 6.64 23.21
N ALA A 277 -3.88 7.76 23.70
CA ALA A 277 -4.04 9.01 22.96
C ALA A 277 -2.79 9.47 22.17
N ALA A 278 -1.62 9.22 22.74
CA ALA A 278 -0.32 9.60 22.19
C ALA A 278 0.14 8.72 21.01
N VAL A 279 -0.43 7.53 20.82
CA VAL A 279 -0.13 6.68 19.66
C VAL A 279 -0.74 7.30 18.41
N GLU A 280 0.07 7.35 17.36
CA GLU A 280 -0.24 7.88 16.03
C GLU A 280 0.42 6.99 14.99
N GLY A 281 -0.26 6.73 13.87
CA GLY A 281 0.23 5.90 12.76
C GLY A 281 -0.42 4.52 12.68
N GLN A 282 0.21 3.63 11.91
CA GLN A 282 -0.28 2.26 11.71
C GLN A 282 0.15 1.39 12.89
N ALA A 283 -0.81 0.79 13.57
CA ALA A 283 -0.61 -0.14 14.66
C ALA A 283 -0.97 -1.57 14.22
N LEU A 284 -0.03 -2.49 14.38
CA LEU A 284 -0.20 -3.91 14.12
C LEU A 284 -0.08 -4.67 15.44
N VAL A 285 -1.10 -5.44 15.81
CA VAL A 285 -1.14 -6.29 16.99
C VAL A 285 -0.97 -7.74 16.55
N GLU A 286 0.19 -8.31 16.87
CA GLU A 286 0.54 -9.71 16.63
C GLU A 286 0.33 -10.54 17.90
N ASP A 287 -0.37 -11.66 17.80
CA ASP A 287 -0.32 -12.73 18.80
C ASP A 287 1.00 -13.50 18.62
N VAL A 288 1.87 -13.40 19.63
CA VAL A 288 3.25 -13.93 19.56
C VAL A 288 3.26 -15.45 19.47
N ARG A 289 2.27 -16.14 20.04
CA ARG A 289 2.21 -17.61 20.06
C ARG A 289 1.62 -18.15 18.77
N ALA A 290 0.58 -17.49 18.26
CA ALA A 290 -0.08 -17.88 17.02
C ALA A 290 0.69 -17.43 15.77
N HIS A 291 1.65 -16.50 15.91
CA HIS A 291 2.32 -15.82 14.79
C HIS A 291 1.31 -15.27 13.79
N ALA A 292 0.28 -14.60 14.31
CA ALA A 292 -0.85 -14.12 13.55
C ALA A 292 -1.20 -12.69 13.94
N VAL A 293 -1.55 -11.88 12.94
CA VAL A 293 -2.05 -10.52 13.16
C VAL A 293 -3.49 -10.60 13.64
N VAL A 294 -3.74 -10.11 14.86
CA VAL A 294 -5.08 -10.08 15.48
C VAL A 294 -5.79 -8.77 15.18
N ALA A 295 -5.05 -7.68 15.05
CA ALA A 295 -5.56 -6.38 14.65
C ALA A 295 -4.54 -5.59 13.85
N GLU A 296 -5.00 -4.97 12.76
CA GLU A 296 -4.27 -3.94 12.03
C GLU A 296 -5.16 -2.71 11.91
N THR A 297 -4.69 -1.57 12.41
CA THR A 297 -5.49 -0.35 12.41
C THR A 297 -4.62 0.90 12.27
N TYR A 298 -5.16 1.92 11.62
CA TYR A 298 -4.56 3.25 11.61
C TYR A 298 -5.15 4.08 12.73
N LYS A 299 -4.30 4.55 13.63
CA LYS A 299 -4.71 5.40 14.74
C LYS A 299 -4.25 6.84 14.52
N ALA A 300 -5.20 7.77 14.51
CA ALA A 300 -4.92 9.19 14.66
C ALA A 300 -4.60 9.54 16.12
N ARG A 301 -3.77 10.57 16.33
CA ARG A 301 -3.55 11.14 17.66
C ARG A 301 -4.87 11.69 18.21
N GLY A 302 -5.14 11.47 19.50
CA GLY A 302 -6.39 11.93 20.12
C GLY A 302 -7.04 10.85 20.96
N ALA A 303 -8.17 10.29 20.52
CA ALA A 303 -8.89 9.28 21.28
C ALA A 303 -8.06 7.99 21.45
N PRO A 304 -8.12 7.32 22.61
CA PRO A 304 -7.57 5.98 22.76
C PRO A 304 -8.40 4.97 21.96
N VAL A 305 -7.73 3.96 21.42
CA VAL A 305 -8.40 2.84 20.72
C VAL A 305 -8.19 1.58 21.55
N ARG A 306 -9.27 0.92 21.93
CA ARG A 306 -9.23 -0.32 22.71
C ARG A 306 -9.48 -1.51 21.77
N ILE A 307 -8.50 -2.41 21.69
CA ILE A 307 -8.60 -3.64 20.92
C ILE A 307 -8.82 -4.81 21.88
N ALA A 308 -10.01 -5.39 21.85
CA ALA A 308 -10.34 -6.60 22.59
C ALA A 308 -9.50 -7.78 22.08
N VAL A 309 -8.85 -8.48 23.00
CA VAL A 309 -8.04 -9.66 22.71
C VAL A 309 -8.20 -10.70 23.82
N PRO A 310 -7.99 -11.99 23.54
CA PRO A 310 -7.85 -12.99 24.60
C PRO A 310 -6.67 -12.68 25.54
N PRO A 311 -6.67 -13.18 26.78
CA PRO A 311 -5.48 -13.11 27.62
C PRO A 311 -4.29 -13.83 26.97
N GLY A 312 -3.15 -13.16 26.87
CA GLY A 312 -2.01 -13.68 26.10
C GLY A 312 -0.83 -12.73 25.99
N ASP A 313 0.19 -13.18 25.24
CA ASP A 313 1.41 -12.42 24.95
C ASP A 313 1.31 -11.84 23.54
N TYR A 314 1.42 -10.52 23.44
CA TYR A 314 1.22 -9.76 22.21
C TYR A 314 2.42 -8.88 21.90
N ARG A 315 2.64 -8.65 20.61
CA ARG A 315 3.58 -7.66 20.11
C ARG A 315 2.81 -6.61 19.34
N VAL A 316 2.97 -5.35 19.74
CA VAL A 316 2.40 -4.21 19.02
C VAL A 316 3.51 -3.48 18.27
N LEU A 317 3.39 -3.45 16.94
CA LEU A 317 4.26 -2.71 16.06
C LEU A 317 3.56 -1.41 15.65
N ILE A 318 4.17 -0.27 15.97
CA ILE A 318 3.64 1.05 15.64
C ILE A 318 4.58 1.71 14.64
N ARG A 319 4.06 1.98 13.43
CA ARG A 319 4.78 2.60 12.33
C ARG A 319 4.33 4.06 12.19
N HIS A 320 5.26 4.98 12.42
CA HIS A 320 5.00 6.42 12.29
C HIS A 320 6.28 7.19 11.92
N ALA A 321 6.17 8.11 10.95
CA ALA A 321 7.24 9.05 10.58
C ALA A 321 8.63 8.41 10.39
N GLY A 322 8.72 7.24 9.73
CA GLY A 322 10.00 6.57 9.49
C GLY A 322 10.52 5.73 10.66
N ILE A 323 9.79 5.64 11.77
CA ILE A 323 10.16 4.89 12.98
C ILE A 323 9.19 3.71 13.15
N LEU A 324 9.75 2.55 13.50
CA LEU A 324 9.03 1.37 13.95
C LEU A 324 9.24 1.24 15.46
N ALA A 325 8.20 1.43 16.25
CA ALA A 325 8.20 1.10 17.67
C ALA A 325 7.66 -0.32 17.84
N ARG A 326 8.37 -1.16 18.60
CA ARG A 326 7.96 -2.52 18.98
C ARG A 326 7.71 -2.56 20.48
N CYS A 327 6.48 -2.86 20.86
CA CYS A 327 6.02 -2.94 22.23
C CYS A 327 5.62 -4.39 22.53
N GLU A 328 6.29 -5.05 23.45
CA GLU A 328 5.84 -6.35 23.98
C GLU A 328 4.79 -6.07 25.08
N VAL A 329 3.62 -6.67 24.95
CA VAL A 329 2.45 -6.42 25.80
C VAL A 329 1.87 -7.74 26.27
N GLN A 330 1.71 -7.90 27.58
CA GLN A 330 0.99 -9.03 28.15
C GLN A 330 -0.44 -8.58 28.47
N ALA A 331 -1.42 -9.10 27.72
CA ALA A 331 -2.82 -8.83 27.97
C ALA A 331 -3.31 -9.79 29.07
N ALA A 332 -3.60 -9.23 30.25
CA ALA A 332 -4.25 -9.93 31.36
C ALA A 332 -5.68 -9.40 31.53
N ALA A 333 -6.36 -9.79 32.63
CA ALA A 333 -7.69 -9.27 32.91
C ALA A 333 -7.70 -7.72 32.97
N GLY A 334 -8.53 -7.09 32.14
CA GLY A 334 -8.59 -5.64 31.98
C GLY A 334 -7.92 -5.11 30.70
N ALA A 335 -7.62 -3.82 30.64
CA ALA A 335 -6.94 -3.20 29.51
C ALA A 335 -5.45 -3.00 29.82
N ALA A 336 -4.58 -3.54 28.97
CA ALA A 336 -3.15 -3.31 29.00
C ALA A 336 -2.81 -2.11 28.10
N THR A 337 -2.49 -0.96 28.71
CA THR A 337 -2.11 0.25 27.97
C THR A 337 -0.66 0.20 27.51
N ILE A 338 -0.43 0.56 26.24
CA ILE A 338 0.92 0.62 25.69
C ILE A 338 1.70 1.80 26.28
N GLU A 339 2.82 1.49 26.94
CA GLU A 339 3.78 2.51 27.41
C GLU A 339 4.85 2.77 26.34
N LEU A 340 4.66 3.82 25.52
CA LEU A 340 5.56 4.18 24.40
C LEU A 340 7.04 4.41 24.78
N GLU A 341 7.33 4.63 26.07
CA GLU A 341 8.69 4.79 26.61
C GLU A 341 9.41 3.46 26.80
N ARG A 342 8.65 2.36 26.97
CA ARG A 342 9.19 0.99 27.15
C ARG A 342 9.34 0.24 25.83
N CYS A 343 8.83 0.78 24.72
CA CYS A 343 8.93 0.15 23.41
C CYS A 343 10.33 0.34 22.80
N SER A 344 10.85 -0.69 22.16
CA SER A 344 12.09 -0.56 21.38
C SER A 344 11.80 0.23 20.10
N ARG A 345 12.65 1.20 19.78
CA ARG A 345 12.50 2.05 18.59
C ARG A 345 13.59 1.73 17.60
N GLU A 346 13.19 1.34 16.40
CA GLU A 346 14.07 1.05 15.29
C GLU A 346 13.73 2.02 14.16
N ALA A 347 14.75 2.55 13.46
CA ALA A 347 14.48 3.21 12.19
C ALA A 347 13.87 2.18 11.24
N ILE A 348 12.82 2.55 10.51
CA ILE A 348 12.28 1.71 9.45
C ILE A 348 13.40 1.55 8.42
N VAL A 349 14.08 0.41 8.45
CA VAL A 349 14.99 0.03 7.38
C VAL A 349 14.11 -0.10 6.15
N ALA A 350 14.37 0.74 5.15
CA ALA A 350 13.73 0.63 3.85
C ALA A 350 14.20 -0.67 3.20
N ALA A 351 13.54 -1.78 3.56
CA ALA A 351 13.71 -3.03 2.88
C ALA A 351 13.07 -2.86 1.50
N ALA A 352 13.92 -2.83 0.48
CA ALA A 352 13.53 -3.02 -0.90
C ALA A 352 12.59 -4.23 -0.99
N ALA A 353 11.40 -4.03 -1.55
CA ALA A 353 10.51 -5.13 -1.91
C ALA A 353 11.29 -6.15 -2.75
N LYS A 354 10.96 -7.44 -2.62
CA LYS A 354 11.56 -8.52 -3.43
C LYS A 354 11.54 -8.12 -4.91
N GLY A 355 12.72 -7.89 -5.49
CA GLY A 355 12.90 -7.54 -6.91
C GLY A 355 12.97 -6.05 -7.25
N GLY A 356 12.74 -5.14 -6.29
CA GLY A 356 12.85 -3.70 -6.49
C GLY A 356 14.04 -3.12 -5.74
N GLU A 357 15.21 -2.99 -6.38
CA GLU A 357 16.26 -2.13 -5.82
C GLU A 357 15.68 -0.73 -5.62
N LEU A 358 15.75 -0.25 -4.37
CA LEU A 358 15.75 1.18 -4.00
C LEU A 358 16.99 1.85 -4.61
N GLY A 359 17.11 1.80 -5.92
CA GLY A 359 18.18 2.44 -6.64
C GLY A 359 17.89 3.93 -6.66
N ARG A 360 18.88 4.64 -6.14
CA ARG A 360 19.14 6.06 -6.30
C ARG A 360 18.51 6.58 -7.59
N ARG A 361 17.61 7.55 -7.44
CA ARG A 361 16.75 8.05 -8.53
C ARG A 361 17.48 9.08 -9.38
N LEU A 362 18.42 9.83 -8.83
CA LEU A 362 19.20 10.81 -9.59
C LEU A 362 20.69 10.51 -9.50
N ARG A 363 21.41 10.69 -10.62
CA ARG A 363 22.85 10.54 -10.75
C ARG A 363 23.45 11.79 -11.36
N PHE A 364 24.47 12.32 -10.70
CA PHE A 364 25.36 13.35 -11.26
C PHE A 364 26.70 12.72 -11.63
N GLU A 365 27.28 13.13 -12.75
CA GLU A 365 28.59 12.66 -13.18
C GLU A 365 29.42 13.82 -13.73
N LEU A 366 30.67 13.90 -13.26
CA LEU A 366 31.72 14.76 -13.81
C LEU A 366 32.70 13.87 -14.58
N THR A 367 32.93 14.20 -15.85
CA THR A 367 33.69 13.37 -16.80
C THR A 367 34.87 14.14 -17.36
N GLY A 368 36.07 13.60 -17.25
CA GLY A 368 37.22 14.05 -18.03
C GLY A 368 37.18 13.45 -19.43
N ILE A 369 37.40 14.27 -20.45
CA ILE A 369 37.34 13.88 -21.87
C ILE A 369 38.70 14.16 -22.49
N ALA A 370 39.28 13.18 -23.20
CA ALA A 370 40.51 13.39 -23.96
C ALA A 370 40.52 12.54 -25.24
N GLY A 371 41.01 13.08 -26.35
CA GLY A 371 41.13 12.29 -27.59
C GLY A 371 41.66 13.07 -28.79
N GLY A 372 41.70 12.39 -29.92
CA GLY A 372 42.07 13.01 -31.18
C GLY A 372 40.94 13.89 -31.74
N GLU A 373 41.31 14.98 -32.39
CA GLU A 373 40.36 15.78 -33.15
C GLU A 373 40.11 15.16 -34.52
N ARG A 374 38.90 15.34 -35.04
CA ARG A 374 38.52 14.88 -36.38
C ARG A 374 39.35 15.59 -37.45
N ARG A 375 39.85 14.82 -38.43
CA ARG A 375 40.39 15.36 -39.69
C ARG A 375 39.28 15.45 -40.73
N ASP A 376 39.07 16.63 -41.26
CA ASP A 376 38.09 16.96 -42.30
C ASP A 376 38.60 18.06 -43.24
N GLY A 377 37.74 18.54 -44.14
CA GLY A 377 38.08 19.59 -45.11
C GLY A 377 38.65 20.84 -44.45
N PHE A 378 38.06 21.28 -43.33
CA PHE A 378 38.53 22.44 -42.59
C PHE A 378 39.98 22.28 -42.08
N THR A 379 40.28 21.16 -41.40
CA THR A 379 41.65 20.90 -40.91
C THR A 379 42.65 20.68 -42.07
N SER A 380 42.18 20.12 -43.19
CA SER A 380 43.00 19.96 -44.40
C SER A 380 43.33 21.31 -45.04
N THR A 381 42.37 22.25 -45.03
CA THR A 381 42.55 23.63 -45.46
C THR A 381 43.56 24.36 -44.56
N LEU A 382 43.50 24.17 -43.24
CA LEU A 382 44.53 24.70 -42.32
C LEU A 382 45.94 24.17 -42.66
N ASP A 383 46.07 22.86 -42.88
CA ASP A 383 47.33 22.24 -43.30
C ASP A 383 47.84 22.79 -44.64
N ALA A 384 46.95 23.03 -45.60
CA ALA A 384 47.26 23.61 -46.91
C ALA A 384 47.72 25.08 -46.82
N PHE A 385 47.18 25.84 -45.86
CA PHE A 385 47.66 27.18 -45.52
C PHE A 385 48.95 27.17 -44.67
N GLY A 386 49.52 26.01 -44.39
CA GLY A 386 50.79 25.84 -43.70
C GLY A 386 50.69 25.81 -42.17
N TYR A 387 49.48 25.84 -41.59
CA TYR A 387 49.32 25.62 -40.16
C TYR A 387 49.73 24.19 -39.81
N LYS A 388 50.40 24.03 -38.68
CA LYS A 388 50.75 22.73 -38.12
C LYS A 388 50.20 22.61 -36.71
N GLN A 389 49.49 21.53 -36.46
CA GLN A 389 49.03 21.17 -35.13
C GLN A 389 50.25 21.00 -34.22
N ARG A 390 50.32 21.78 -33.14
CA ARG A 390 51.27 21.54 -32.06
C ARG A 390 50.78 20.33 -31.27
N GLY A 391 51.70 19.42 -30.95
CA GLY A 391 51.38 18.13 -30.33
C GLY A 391 50.44 18.27 -29.13
N GLY A 392 49.56 17.29 -28.95
CA GLY A 392 48.53 17.32 -27.90
C GLY A 392 47.26 16.60 -28.34
N LEU A 393 46.38 16.36 -27.39
CA LEU A 393 45.03 15.83 -27.60
C LEU A 393 44.04 16.94 -27.29
N SER A 394 42.87 16.91 -27.92
CA SER A 394 41.77 17.76 -27.45
C SER A 394 41.31 17.20 -26.10
N ALA A 395 41.08 18.08 -25.15
CA ALA A 395 40.75 17.73 -23.79
C ALA A 395 39.63 18.62 -23.25
N GLY A 396 38.86 18.10 -22.32
CA GLY A 396 37.67 18.76 -21.83
C GLY A 396 37.07 18.16 -20.59
N LEU A 397 35.98 18.77 -20.14
CA LEU A 397 35.17 18.32 -19.03
C LEU A 397 33.71 18.21 -19.47
N GLY A 398 33.05 17.16 -19.03
CA GLY A 398 31.62 16.93 -19.17
C GLY A 398 30.94 16.87 -17.82
N LEU A 399 29.71 17.35 -17.75
CA LEU A 399 28.80 17.20 -16.63
C LEU A 399 27.51 16.57 -17.13
N SER A 400 26.98 15.59 -16.41
CA SER A 400 25.66 15.06 -16.69
C SER A 400 24.83 14.89 -15.43
N ALA A 401 23.53 15.07 -15.57
CA ALA A 401 22.54 14.82 -14.53
C ALA A 401 21.45 13.93 -15.13
N THR A 402 21.25 12.74 -14.57
CA THR A 402 20.36 11.72 -15.13
C THR A 402 19.47 11.09 -14.08
N LEU A 403 18.20 10.94 -14.41
CA LEU A 403 17.17 10.29 -13.62
C LEU A 403 16.99 8.85 -14.08
N ARG A 404 16.87 7.92 -13.14
CA ARG A 404 16.52 6.54 -13.43
C ARG A 404 15.03 6.45 -13.74
N VAL A 405 14.69 6.22 -15.01
CA VAL A 405 13.30 6.07 -15.46
C VAL A 405 12.88 4.61 -15.55
N GLU A 406 13.84 3.72 -15.78
CA GLU A 406 13.62 2.29 -15.63
C GLU A 406 14.82 1.58 -15.02
N ARG A 407 14.66 0.31 -14.61
CA ARG A 407 15.72 -0.49 -13.95
C ARG A 407 17.10 -0.37 -14.60
N ARG A 408 17.15 -0.25 -15.93
CA ARG A 408 18.38 -0.16 -16.74
C ARG A 408 18.50 1.13 -17.54
N LEU A 409 17.57 2.08 -17.41
CA LEU A 409 17.48 3.24 -18.28
C LEU A 409 17.52 4.54 -17.49
N TRP A 410 18.40 5.43 -17.93
CA TRP A 410 18.62 6.75 -17.36
C TRP A 410 18.37 7.81 -18.41
N LEU A 411 17.63 8.86 -18.06
CA LEU A 411 17.31 9.99 -18.91
C LEU A 411 17.70 11.29 -18.22
N GLY A 412 18.27 12.24 -18.96
CA GLY A 412 18.60 13.53 -18.40
C GLY A 412 19.30 14.46 -19.36
N GLY A 413 20.17 15.31 -18.82
CA GLY A 413 20.90 16.32 -19.59
C GLY A 413 22.42 16.18 -19.43
N PHE A 414 23.14 16.69 -20.41
CA PHE A 414 24.59 16.80 -20.39
C PHE A 414 25.05 18.17 -20.87
N ALA A 415 26.19 18.62 -20.34
CA ALA A 415 26.94 19.75 -20.84
C ALA A 415 28.41 19.36 -20.92
N ALA A 416 29.12 19.73 -22.00
CA ALA A 416 30.55 19.49 -22.11
C ALA A 416 31.28 20.68 -22.71
N LEU A 417 32.53 20.87 -22.33
CA LEU A 417 33.45 21.85 -22.89
C LEU A 417 34.73 21.13 -23.31
N VAL A 418 35.07 21.17 -24.58
CA VAL A 418 36.26 20.53 -25.15
C VAL A 418 37.09 21.54 -25.91
N GLY A 419 38.37 21.67 -25.57
CA GLY A 419 39.33 22.52 -26.27
C GLY A 419 40.17 21.72 -27.26
N SER A 420 40.40 22.26 -28.45
CA SER A 420 41.30 21.70 -29.45
C SER A 420 42.76 21.92 -29.08
N PRO A 421 43.68 21.11 -29.62
CA PRO A 421 45.10 21.46 -29.68
C PRO A 421 45.31 22.76 -30.45
N GLU A 422 46.38 23.48 -30.13
CA GLU A 422 46.79 24.68 -30.84
C GLU A 422 47.38 24.33 -32.21
N TRP A 423 47.01 25.09 -33.22
CA TRP A 423 47.61 25.07 -34.55
C TRP A 423 48.48 26.31 -34.71
N SER A 424 49.69 26.14 -35.24
CA SER A 424 50.62 27.25 -35.41
C SER A 424 51.11 27.35 -36.85
N LEU A 425 51.18 28.57 -37.38
CA LEU A 425 51.83 28.89 -38.65
C LEU A 425 53.06 29.76 -38.36
N PRO A 426 54.29 29.26 -38.62
CA PRO A 426 55.51 30.04 -38.44
C PRO A 426 55.53 31.29 -39.34
N THR A 427 55.99 32.42 -38.81
CA THR A 427 56.17 33.67 -39.57
C THR A 427 57.50 34.32 -39.20
N GLU A 428 57.89 35.41 -39.86
CA GLU A 428 59.16 36.10 -39.63
C GLU A 428 59.29 36.74 -38.25
N ARG A 429 58.18 37.16 -37.62
CA ARG A 429 58.20 37.83 -36.30
C ARG A 429 57.81 36.90 -35.17
N ALA A 430 56.59 36.36 -35.24
CA ALA A 430 56.02 35.48 -34.22
C ALA A 430 55.00 34.52 -34.88
N PRO A 431 54.88 33.27 -34.42
CA PRO A 431 53.96 32.32 -35.02
C PRO A 431 52.49 32.76 -34.83
N LEU A 432 51.68 32.67 -35.87
CA LEU A 432 50.24 32.77 -35.76
C LEU A 432 49.72 31.54 -35.01
N ARG A 433 48.82 31.72 -34.06
CA ARG A 433 48.24 30.62 -33.26
C ARG A 433 46.74 30.57 -33.43
N PHE A 434 46.22 29.41 -33.77
CA PHE A 434 44.80 29.16 -33.97
C PHE A 434 44.33 27.99 -33.11
N SER A 435 43.22 28.15 -32.42
CA SER A 435 42.60 27.09 -31.63
C SER A 435 41.09 27.27 -31.60
N TRP A 436 40.39 26.23 -31.19
CA TRP A 436 38.96 26.31 -30.95
C TRP A 436 38.55 25.58 -29.68
N SER A 437 37.37 25.93 -29.19
CA SER A 437 36.70 25.22 -28.12
C SER A 437 35.24 25.00 -28.50
N THR A 438 34.70 23.85 -28.11
CA THR A 438 33.32 23.48 -28.38
C THR A 438 32.60 23.24 -27.07
N THR A 439 31.53 23.99 -26.83
CA THR A 439 30.61 23.79 -25.71
C THR A 439 29.36 23.10 -26.22
N THR A 440 28.99 21.96 -25.65
CA THR A 440 27.75 21.25 -25.99
C THR A 440 26.80 21.24 -24.80
N LEU A 441 25.50 21.29 -25.09
CA LEU A 441 24.43 21.18 -24.10
C LEU A 441 23.26 20.43 -24.74
N GLY A 442 22.76 19.38 -24.09
CA GLY A 442 21.70 18.57 -24.68
C GLY A 442 21.08 17.56 -23.73
N ALA A 443 20.20 16.74 -24.32
CA ALA A 443 19.60 15.60 -23.64
C ALA A 443 20.47 14.36 -23.80
N LEU A 444 20.46 13.50 -22.78
CA LEU A 444 21.23 12.26 -22.70
C LEU A 444 20.32 11.10 -22.32
N VAL A 445 20.49 9.98 -23.01
CA VAL A 445 19.96 8.68 -22.63
C VAL A 445 21.13 7.75 -22.33
N ARG A 446 21.09 7.04 -21.20
CA ARG A 446 22.09 6.03 -20.85
C ARG A 446 21.42 4.72 -20.42
N ALA A 447 21.79 3.63 -21.06
CA ALA A 447 21.38 2.28 -20.69
C ALA A 447 22.52 1.58 -19.94
N VAL A 448 22.21 0.84 -18.89
CA VAL A 448 23.19 0.12 -18.06
C VAL A 448 22.82 -1.35 -17.91
N GLN A 449 23.77 -2.23 -18.19
CA GLN A 449 23.66 -3.67 -18.01
C GLN A 449 24.66 -4.13 -16.94
N PRO A 450 24.21 -4.49 -15.72
CA PRO A 450 25.08 -5.02 -14.68
C PRO A 450 25.61 -6.41 -15.06
N PHE A 451 26.79 -6.77 -14.54
CA PHE A 451 27.41 -8.08 -14.80
C PHE A 451 26.85 -9.21 -13.94
N GLY A 452 26.19 -8.89 -12.83
CA GLY A 452 25.54 -9.84 -11.94
C GLY A 452 24.46 -9.18 -11.09
N GLU A 453 23.87 -9.94 -10.16
CA GLU A 453 22.79 -9.44 -9.30
C GLU A 453 23.25 -9.09 -7.88
N ARG A 454 24.48 -9.46 -7.47
CA ARG A 454 25.01 -9.23 -6.11
C ARG A 454 26.52 -9.01 -6.11
N GLY A 455 27.01 -8.35 -5.05
CA GLY A 455 28.45 -8.11 -4.81
C GLY A 455 29.09 -7.24 -5.88
N LEU A 456 30.42 -7.34 -6.04
CA LEU A 456 31.18 -6.56 -7.02
C LEU A 456 30.65 -6.68 -8.46
N ALA A 457 30.08 -7.83 -8.84
CA ALA A 457 29.47 -8.04 -10.16
C ALA A 457 28.11 -7.33 -10.30
N GLY A 458 27.35 -7.16 -9.22
CA GLY A 458 26.13 -6.33 -9.20
C GLY A 458 26.45 -4.84 -9.25
N HIS A 459 27.60 -4.45 -8.70
CA HIS A 459 28.06 -3.07 -8.64
C HIS A 459 28.82 -2.60 -9.87
N SER A 460 29.04 -3.48 -10.84
CA SER A 460 29.77 -3.19 -12.08
C SER A 460 28.94 -3.58 -13.29
N GLY A 461 29.10 -2.84 -14.38
CA GLY A 461 28.32 -3.10 -15.58
C GLY A 461 28.82 -2.35 -16.80
N LEU A 462 28.26 -2.75 -17.95
CA LEU A 462 28.42 -2.04 -19.20
C LEU A 462 27.38 -0.94 -19.31
N TYR A 463 27.76 0.20 -19.86
CA TYR A 463 26.82 1.23 -20.26
C TYR A 463 26.95 1.57 -21.73
N ALA A 464 25.85 2.00 -22.31
CA ALA A 464 25.79 2.65 -23.61
C ALA A 464 25.00 3.95 -23.47
N GLN A 465 25.41 5.00 -24.18
CA GLN A 465 24.79 6.32 -24.09
C GLN A 465 24.66 6.99 -25.45
N LEU A 466 23.65 7.82 -25.57
CA LEU A 466 23.37 8.65 -26.74
C LEU A 466 22.88 10.01 -26.27
N GLY A 467 23.45 11.06 -26.83
CA GLY A 467 23.07 12.44 -26.54
C GLY A 467 22.94 13.28 -27.81
N ALA A 468 22.05 14.25 -27.76
CA ALA A 468 21.83 15.22 -28.82
C ALA A 468 21.43 16.57 -28.23
N GLY A 469 21.86 17.65 -28.88
CA GLY A 469 21.58 19.01 -28.43
C GLY A 469 22.23 20.06 -29.30
N LEU A 470 22.61 21.15 -28.66
CA LEU A 470 23.23 22.31 -29.29
C LEU A 470 24.73 22.33 -29.01
N GLY A 471 25.50 22.78 -29.98
CA GLY A 471 26.94 23.02 -29.88
C GLY A 471 27.26 24.47 -30.19
N ILE A 472 28.15 25.08 -29.42
CA ILE A 472 28.73 26.39 -29.68
C ILE A 472 30.23 26.20 -29.90
N GLY A 473 30.68 26.45 -31.13
CA GLY A 473 32.10 26.50 -31.48
C GLY A 473 32.63 27.91 -31.29
N SER A 474 33.75 28.07 -30.60
CA SER A 474 34.48 29.34 -30.52
C SER A 474 35.89 29.17 -31.03
N THR A 475 36.25 29.91 -32.07
CA THR A 475 37.60 29.94 -32.61
C THR A 475 38.37 31.11 -32.00
N THR A 476 39.68 30.96 -31.85
CA THR A 476 40.59 32.01 -31.40
C THR A 476 41.81 32.02 -32.31
N LEU A 477 42.08 33.17 -32.92
CA LEU A 477 43.31 33.47 -33.65
C LEU A 477 44.10 34.50 -32.86
N ILE A 478 45.38 34.22 -32.63
CA ILE A 478 46.35 35.16 -32.08
C ILE A 478 47.34 35.49 -33.20
N ASP A 479 47.45 36.78 -33.52
CA ASP A 479 48.29 37.26 -34.60
C ASP A 479 49.77 37.47 -34.18
N GLN A 480 50.58 38.04 -35.08
CA GLN A 480 52.00 38.28 -34.83
C GLN A 480 52.27 39.40 -33.80
N ASP A 481 51.28 40.26 -33.55
CA ASP A 481 51.34 41.36 -32.59
C ASP A 481 50.63 40.99 -31.26
N ASP A 482 50.34 39.70 -31.07
CA ASP A 482 49.61 39.11 -29.93
C ASP A 482 48.16 39.60 -29.79
N VAL A 483 47.57 40.12 -30.88
CA VAL A 483 46.16 40.52 -30.91
C VAL A 483 45.28 39.28 -31.03
N ARG A 484 44.34 39.15 -30.10
CA ARG A 484 43.38 38.04 -30.05
C ARG A 484 42.08 38.39 -30.78
N THR A 485 41.74 37.59 -31.78
CA THR A 485 40.45 37.63 -32.47
C THR A 485 39.69 36.33 -32.23
N SER A 486 38.42 36.42 -31.83
CA SER A 486 37.57 35.25 -31.59
C SER A 486 36.26 35.34 -32.38
N GLN A 487 35.80 34.19 -32.86
CA GLN A 487 34.50 34.06 -33.51
C GLN A 487 33.67 32.98 -32.83
N HIS A 488 32.35 33.08 -32.95
CA HIS A 488 31.40 32.16 -32.34
C HIS A 488 30.43 31.67 -33.38
N PHE A 489 30.11 30.39 -33.28
CA PHE A 489 29.25 29.69 -34.21
C PHE A 489 28.36 28.74 -33.42
N ALA A 490 27.16 28.49 -33.90
CA ALA A 490 26.20 27.63 -33.24
C ALA A 490 25.64 26.61 -34.24
N GLY A 491 25.42 25.40 -33.75
CA GLY A 491 24.79 24.34 -34.53
C GLY A 491 24.28 23.24 -33.62
N TRP A 492 23.99 22.09 -34.22
CA TRP A 492 23.61 20.90 -33.47
C TRP A 492 24.86 20.10 -33.09
N ALA A 493 24.74 19.31 -32.02
CA ALA A 493 25.78 18.39 -31.59
C ALA A 493 25.15 17.05 -31.18
N THR A 494 25.86 15.96 -31.41
CA THR A 494 25.53 14.63 -30.90
C THR A 494 26.75 13.97 -30.29
N THR A 495 26.50 13.11 -29.32
CA THR A 495 27.50 12.25 -28.70
C THR A 495 26.93 10.84 -28.59
N MET A 496 27.76 9.83 -28.82
CA MET A 496 27.41 8.44 -28.56
C MET A 496 28.60 7.74 -27.94
N GLY A 497 28.37 6.86 -26.98
CA GLY A 497 29.47 6.18 -26.33
C GLY A 497 29.06 4.92 -25.61
N ALA A 498 30.07 4.15 -25.23
CA ALA A 498 29.89 2.97 -24.40
C ALA A 498 31.10 2.78 -23.50
N GLY A 499 30.91 2.13 -22.36
CA GLY A 499 31.97 1.96 -21.39
C GLY A 499 31.60 1.03 -20.25
N LEU A 500 32.48 1.03 -19.26
CA LEU A 500 32.32 0.32 -18.01
C LEU A 500 32.01 1.32 -16.90
N GLN A 501 31.15 0.92 -15.98
CA GLN A 501 30.92 1.65 -14.75
C GLN A 501 31.01 0.72 -13.55
N VAL A 502 31.48 1.26 -12.44
CA VAL A 502 31.50 0.62 -11.13
C VAL A 502 30.92 1.60 -10.12
N HIS A 503 30.04 1.15 -9.23
CA HIS A 503 29.54 1.96 -8.12
C HIS A 503 29.86 1.30 -6.77
N ASP A 504 29.87 2.10 -5.72
CA ASP A 504 30.02 1.65 -4.34
C ASP A 504 28.70 1.80 -3.57
N ASP A 505 28.61 1.09 -2.45
CA ASP A 505 27.50 1.09 -1.51
C ASP A 505 27.24 2.50 -0.93
N HIS A 506 28.20 3.43 -1.00
CA HIS A 506 28.15 4.74 -0.33
C HIS A 506 27.72 5.95 -1.18
N ALA A 507 27.34 5.81 -2.44
CA ALA A 507 27.06 7.02 -3.24
C ALA A 507 27.70 7.02 -4.61
N MET A 508 28.96 6.61 -4.56
CA MET A 508 29.97 7.00 -5.51
C MET A 508 30.07 5.96 -6.63
N GLY A 509 30.44 6.41 -7.81
CA GLY A 509 30.76 5.53 -8.92
C GLY A 509 31.84 6.11 -9.80
N PHE A 510 32.46 5.23 -10.58
CA PHE A 510 33.51 5.53 -11.53
C PHE A 510 33.09 4.96 -12.89
N SER A 511 33.30 5.74 -13.95
CA SER A 511 33.07 5.31 -15.33
C SER A 511 34.36 5.43 -16.13
N LEU A 512 34.57 4.49 -17.05
CA LEU A 512 35.60 4.56 -18.07
C LEU A 512 34.96 4.16 -19.40
N GLY A 513 35.09 5.01 -20.41
CA GLY A 513 34.38 4.79 -21.67
C GLY A 513 35.09 5.34 -22.88
N TYR A 514 34.44 5.05 -24.00
CA TYR A 514 34.79 5.55 -25.31
C TYR A 514 33.58 6.28 -25.89
N GLU A 515 33.79 7.49 -26.37
CA GLU A 515 32.76 8.37 -26.90
C GLU A 515 33.13 8.85 -28.31
N PHE A 516 32.12 9.04 -29.14
CA PHE A 516 32.20 9.67 -30.44
C PHE A 516 31.34 10.93 -30.42
N ASP A 517 32.00 12.08 -30.49
CA ASP A 517 31.35 13.38 -30.51
C ASP A 517 31.33 13.94 -31.93
N TYR A 518 30.21 14.55 -32.32
CA TYR A 518 30.05 15.18 -33.62
C TYR A 518 29.28 16.49 -33.48
N ALA A 519 29.99 17.61 -33.68
CA ALA A 519 29.43 18.96 -33.63
C ALA A 519 29.89 19.76 -34.87
N PRO A 520 29.14 19.75 -35.98
CA PRO A 520 29.41 20.56 -37.18
C PRO A 520 29.05 22.02 -36.92
N VAL A 521 29.97 22.73 -36.23
CA VAL A 521 29.67 24.05 -35.68
C VAL A 521 30.70 25.11 -36.04
N ILE A 522 31.79 24.85 -36.77
CA ILE A 522 32.77 25.90 -37.10
C ILE A 522 32.91 26.00 -38.61
N ASP A 523 32.53 27.12 -39.19
CA ASP A 523 32.64 27.36 -40.63
C ASP A 523 33.90 28.18 -40.96
N ASN A 524 34.53 27.91 -42.11
CA ASN A 524 35.56 28.77 -42.68
C ASN A 524 35.03 29.57 -43.88
N LEU A 525 35.84 30.54 -44.32
CA LEU A 525 35.52 31.40 -45.47
C LEU A 525 35.62 30.68 -46.82
N THR A 526 36.18 29.45 -46.86
CA THR A 526 36.24 28.62 -48.07
C THR A 526 35.01 27.73 -48.24
N GLY A 527 34.06 27.77 -47.29
CA GLY A 527 32.80 27.03 -47.33
C GLY A 527 32.86 25.64 -46.69
N ASP A 528 33.93 25.29 -45.97
CA ASP A 528 34.02 24.06 -45.18
C ASP A 528 33.46 24.27 -43.77
N THR A 529 32.69 23.29 -43.29
CA THR A 529 32.24 23.19 -41.90
C THR A 529 33.07 22.13 -41.18
N HIS A 530 33.78 22.53 -40.13
CA HIS A 530 34.47 21.63 -39.21
C HIS A 530 33.47 20.98 -38.26
N ALA A 531 33.50 19.65 -38.23
CA ALA A 531 32.81 18.86 -37.22
C ALA A 531 33.74 18.63 -36.03
N SER A 532 33.71 19.58 -35.09
CA SER A 532 34.48 19.47 -33.85
C SER A 532 34.02 18.25 -33.05
N GLY A 533 34.98 17.55 -32.46
CA GLY A 533 34.77 16.24 -31.84
C GLY A 533 35.64 15.17 -32.49
N GLY A 534 35.13 13.94 -32.49
CA GLY A 534 35.84 12.74 -32.90
C GLY A 534 35.84 11.68 -31.81
N HIS A 535 36.86 10.83 -31.84
CA HIS A 535 36.98 9.69 -30.94
C HIS A 535 37.64 10.13 -29.61
N ARG A 536 36.93 9.91 -28.50
CA ARG A 536 37.31 10.31 -27.15
C ARG A 536 37.40 9.12 -26.21
N LEU A 537 38.32 9.20 -25.26
CA LEU A 537 38.32 8.40 -24.05
C LEU A 537 37.76 9.26 -22.92
N THR A 538 36.89 8.66 -22.12
CA THR A 538 36.25 9.34 -20.99
C THR A 538 36.50 8.61 -19.69
N ALA A 539 36.74 9.38 -18.62
CA ALA A 539 36.86 8.89 -17.26
C ALA A 539 36.00 9.77 -16.35
N GLY A 540 35.00 9.19 -15.70
CA GLY A 540 34.02 9.93 -14.91
C GLY A 540 33.96 9.49 -13.45
N VAL A 541 33.60 10.44 -12.59
CA VAL A 541 33.20 10.21 -11.20
C VAL A 541 31.74 10.62 -11.07
N SER A 542 30.94 9.73 -10.49
CA SER A 542 29.51 9.93 -10.32
C SER A 542 29.07 9.80 -8.87
N TYR A 543 28.01 10.51 -8.52
CA TYR A 543 27.31 10.39 -7.24
C TYR A 543 25.82 10.21 -7.52
N ALA A 544 25.19 9.22 -6.90
CA ALA A 544 23.77 8.94 -7.08
C ALA A 544 23.01 9.00 -5.75
N TYR A 545 21.81 9.57 -5.70
CA TYR A 545 21.00 9.67 -4.48
C TYR A 545 19.58 9.16 -4.67
#